data_AF-A0A419IZI0-F1
#
_entry.id   AF-A0A419IZI0-F1
#
_cell.length_a   1.000
_cell.length_b   1.000
_cell.length_c   1.000
_cell.angle_alpha   90.00
_cell.angle_beta   90.00
_cell.angle_gamma   90.00
#
_symmetry.space_group_name_H-M   'P 1'
#
loop_
_entity.id
_entity.type
_entity.pdbx_description
1 polymer ?
#
loop_
_entity_poly.entity_id
_entity_poly.type
_entity_poly.pdbx_seq_one_letter_code
_entity_poly.pdbx_strand_id
1 'polypeptide(L)'
;MTSTLTAKILLTAVIVLLFSCSADDPVKEYFQSHEMTYPADVSGIELLGIKYIGIKRDELASDEAREFVQDGILCAKEYFVKEGAGTIMPGVSAVIVSRPVLFRDESGNAGLMVTVTGFGKGEPENQKGLQVEWMGKDRRMWKVINFAYFNRNEFYKWQFGGWVY
;
A
#
# COMPACT_ATOMS: atom_id res chain seq x y z
N MET A 1 -54.44 23.15 2.93
CA MET A 1 -53.95 21.75 2.97
C MET A 1 -52.59 21.61 2.26
N THR A 2 -51.65 22.54 2.47
CA THR A 2 -50.34 22.57 1.77
C THR A 2 -49.13 22.54 2.72
N SER A 3 -49.30 22.80 4.03
CA SER A 3 -48.18 22.85 4.98
C SER A 3 -47.72 21.48 5.50
N THR A 4 -48.60 20.47 5.47
CA THR A 4 -48.28 19.12 5.96
C THR A 4 -47.45 18.30 4.98
N LEU A 5 -47.51 18.62 3.69
CA LEU A 5 -46.76 17.90 2.65
C LEU A 5 -45.30 18.36 2.61
N THR A 6 -45.05 19.67 2.71
CA THR A 6 -43.71 20.26 2.78
C THR A 6 -42.97 19.84 4.05
N ALA A 7 -43.65 19.79 5.21
CA ALA A 7 -43.04 19.31 6.45
C ALA A 7 -42.60 17.83 6.38
N LYS A 8 -43.39 16.98 5.71
CA LYS A 8 -43.03 15.56 5.52
C LYS A 8 -41.85 15.38 4.57
N ILE A 9 -41.79 16.14 3.48
CA ILE A 9 -40.66 16.09 2.54
C ILE A 9 -39.38 16.58 3.20
N LEU A 10 -39.45 17.66 3.99
CA LEU A 10 -38.30 18.19 4.73
C LEU A 10 -37.78 17.18 5.75
N LEU A 11 -38.68 16.50 6.46
CA LEU A 11 -38.32 15.47 7.45
C LEU A 11 -37.69 14.25 6.79
N THR A 12 -38.21 13.79 5.64
CA THR A 12 -37.61 12.69 4.88
C THR A 12 -36.25 13.08 4.30
N ALA A 13 -36.08 14.33 3.83
CA ALA A 13 -34.79 14.82 3.34
C ALA A 13 -33.74 14.91 4.46
N VAL A 14 -34.13 15.35 5.66
CA VAL A 14 -33.26 15.37 6.84
C VAL A 14 -32.90 13.95 7.28
N ILE A 15 -33.85 13.01 7.28
CA ILE A 15 -33.59 11.61 7.61
C ILE A 15 -32.65 10.95 6.57
N VAL A 16 -32.86 11.22 5.27
CA VAL A 16 -31.95 10.74 4.20
C VAL A 16 -30.57 11.38 4.33
N LEU A 17 -30.46 12.65 4.73
CA LEU A 17 -29.18 13.32 5.01
C LEU A 17 -28.50 12.78 6.28
N LEU A 18 -29.27 12.41 7.31
CA LEU A 18 -28.75 11.82 8.57
C LEU A 18 -28.32 10.35 8.38
N PHE A 19 -28.98 9.59 7.50
CA PHE A 19 -28.52 8.27 7.06
C PHE A 19 -27.47 8.33 5.94
N SER A 20 -27.21 9.53 5.39
CA SER A 20 -26.04 9.79 4.53
C SER A 20 -24.81 10.23 5.32
N CYS A 21 -24.80 10.03 6.64
CA CYS A 21 -23.55 9.77 7.38
C CYS A 21 -22.88 8.58 6.72
N SER A 22 -22.05 8.89 5.72
CA SER A 22 -21.08 8.01 5.11
C SER A 22 -20.52 7.10 6.18
N ALA A 23 -20.48 5.80 5.91
CA ALA A 23 -19.71 4.88 6.73
C ALA A 23 -18.32 5.51 6.99
N ASP A 24 -18.08 5.93 8.24
CA ASP A 24 -16.80 6.38 8.78
C ASP A 24 -15.79 5.27 8.45
N ASP A 25 -15.04 5.44 7.35
CA ASP A 25 -13.93 4.57 7.03
C ASP A 25 -12.65 5.29 7.47
N PRO A 26 -12.19 5.06 8.71
CA PRO A 26 -11.03 5.77 9.25
C PRO A 26 -9.77 5.52 8.42
N VAL A 27 -9.69 4.40 7.70
CA VAL A 27 -8.56 4.10 6.81
C VAL A 27 -8.62 5.00 5.57
N LYS A 28 -9.79 5.11 4.94
CA LYS A 28 -9.96 5.97 3.76
C LYS A 28 -9.76 7.45 4.10
N GLU A 29 -10.30 7.91 5.23
CA GLU A 29 -10.09 9.28 5.75
C GLU A 29 -8.62 9.56 6.02
N TYR A 30 -7.90 8.60 6.62
CA TYR A 30 -6.46 8.71 6.83
C TYR A 30 -5.71 8.88 5.50
N PHE A 31 -6.04 8.09 4.48
CA PHE A 31 -5.43 8.22 3.15
C PHE A 31 -5.70 9.58 2.51
N GLN A 32 -6.95 10.04 2.52
CA GLN A 32 -7.33 11.31 1.92
C GLN A 32 -6.71 12.51 2.64
N SER A 33 -6.64 12.50 3.96
CA SER A 33 -6.04 13.57 4.77
C SER A 33 -4.51 13.68 4.62
N HIS A 34 -3.86 12.62 4.12
CA HIS A 34 -2.41 12.58 3.88
C HIS A 34 -2.08 12.58 2.38
N GLU A 35 -3.04 12.93 1.51
CA GLU A 35 -2.85 13.02 0.05
C GLU A 35 -2.38 11.70 -0.60
N MET A 36 -2.77 10.56 -0.01
CA MET A 36 -2.39 9.23 -0.49
C MET A 36 -3.46 8.60 -1.39
N THR A 37 -3.03 7.77 -2.32
CA THR A 37 -3.92 7.03 -3.23
C THR A 37 -4.57 5.85 -2.50
N TYR A 38 -5.90 5.82 -2.45
CA TYR A 38 -6.67 4.72 -1.86
C TYR A 38 -7.16 3.76 -2.94
N PRO A 39 -7.15 2.41 -2.72
CA PRO A 39 -6.71 1.70 -1.51
C PRO A 39 -5.22 1.34 -1.51
N ALA A 40 -4.47 1.64 -2.57
CA ALA A 40 -3.06 1.31 -2.68
C ALA A 40 -2.27 2.55 -3.09
N ASP A 41 -1.39 3.01 -2.19
CA ASP A 41 -0.46 4.09 -2.49
C ASP A 41 0.93 3.50 -2.77
N VAL A 42 1.40 3.66 -4.00
CA VAL A 42 2.71 3.18 -4.47
C VAL A 42 3.66 4.34 -4.80
N SER A 43 3.30 5.56 -4.38
CA SER A 43 4.07 6.78 -4.67
C SER A 43 5.49 6.69 -4.09
N GLY A 44 5.64 6.01 -2.95
CA GLY A 44 6.92 5.79 -2.27
C GLY A 44 7.85 4.75 -2.92
N ILE A 45 7.45 4.10 -4.02
CA ILE A 45 8.32 3.23 -4.82
C ILE A 45 9.01 4.10 -5.89
N GLU A 46 10.17 4.67 -5.59
CA GLU A 46 10.83 5.60 -6.51
C GLU A 46 12.33 5.36 -6.65
N LEU A 47 12.88 5.72 -7.82
CA LEU A 47 14.29 5.57 -8.11
C LEU A 47 15.16 6.50 -7.26
N LEU A 48 14.71 7.74 -7.04
CA LEU A 48 15.47 8.74 -6.27
C LEU A 48 15.64 8.35 -4.79
N GLY A 49 14.71 7.55 -4.26
CA GLY A 49 14.70 7.09 -2.86
C GLY A 49 15.23 5.68 -2.65
N ILE A 50 15.77 5.02 -3.69
CA ILE A 50 16.20 3.63 -3.59
C ILE A 50 17.49 3.48 -2.78
N LYS A 51 17.50 2.51 -1.86
CA LYS A 51 18.71 2.12 -1.12
C LYS A 51 19.41 0.96 -1.82
N TYR A 52 20.74 0.97 -1.84
CA TYR A 52 21.56 -0.10 -2.39
C TYR A 52 22.27 -0.88 -1.29
N ILE A 53 22.21 -2.21 -1.34
CA ILE A 53 22.89 -3.11 -0.40
C ILE A 53 23.70 -4.13 -1.21
N GLY A 54 25.01 -4.23 -0.95
CA GLY A 54 25.89 -5.15 -1.71
C GLY A 54 26.12 -4.74 -3.18
N ILE A 55 25.71 -3.54 -3.56
CA ILE A 55 25.88 -2.96 -4.91
C ILE A 55 26.58 -1.61 -4.75
N LYS A 56 27.70 -1.43 -5.44
CA LYS A 56 28.43 -0.15 -5.42
C LYS A 56 27.77 0.84 -6.39
N ARG A 57 27.87 2.14 -6.10
CA ARG A 57 27.20 3.19 -6.88
C ARG A 57 27.72 3.32 -8.32
N ASP A 58 29.01 3.04 -8.53
CA ASP A 58 29.65 3.04 -9.85
C ASP A 58 29.12 1.94 -10.77
N GLU A 59 28.61 0.84 -10.22
CA GLU A 59 27.93 -0.22 -10.98
C GLU A 59 26.61 0.24 -11.61
N LEU A 60 26.09 1.39 -11.18
CA LEU A 60 24.83 1.98 -11.64
C LEU A 60 25.05 3.18 -12.58
N ALA A 61 26.30 3.42 -12.98
CA ALA A 61 26.64 4.55 -13.84
C ALA A 61 26.24 4.31 -15.31
N SER A 62 26.06 3.05 -15.72
CA SER A 62 25.64 2.71 -17.08
C SER A 62 24.12 2.89 -17.26
N ASP A 63 23.70 3.21 -18.47
CA ASP A 63 22.29 3.38 -18.80
C ASP A 63 21.53 2.06 -18.63
N GLU A 64 22.16 0.92 -18.97
CA GLU A 64 21.56 -0.40 -18.82
C GLU A 64 21.30 -0.73 -17.33
N ALA A 65 22.22 -0.37 -16.45
CA ALA A 65 22.03 -0.58 -15.01
C ALA A 65 20.90 0.31 -14.47
N ARG A 66 20.72 1.52 -14.99
CA ARG A 66 19.63 2.41 -14.61
C ARG A 66 18.28 1.89 -15.12
N GLU A 67 18.21 1.47 -16.37
CA GLU A 67 17.02 0.84 -16.96
C GLU A 67 16.63 -0.42 -16.17
N PHE A 68 17.60 -1.25 -15.80
CA PHE A 68 17.38 -2.44 -14.98
C PHE A 68 16.66 -2.13 -13.66
N VAL A 69 17.08 -1.06 -12.96
CA VAL A 69 16.44 -0.65 -11.70
C VAL A 69 15.06 -0.05 -11.96
N GLN A 70 14.92 0.78 -13.00
CA GLN A 70 13.63 1.38 -13.37
C GLN A 70 12.58 0.32 -13.70
N ASP A 71 12.97 -0.73 -14.43
CA ASP A 71 12.09 -1.87 -14.74
C ASP A 71 11.63 -2.59 -13.46
N GLY A 72 12.52 -2.73 -12.47
CA GLY A 72 12.17 -3.35 -11.19
C GLY A 72 11.17 -2.51 -10.41
N ILE A 73 11.39 -1.20 -10.37
CA ILE A 73 10.48 -0.24 -9.75
C ILE A 73 9.10 -0.27 -10.43
N LEU A 74 9.07 -0.29 -11.77
CA LEU A 74 7.83 -0.36 -12.53
C LEU A 74 7.09 -1.68 -12.26
N CYS A 75 7.80 -2.81 -12.28
CA CYS A 75 7.23 -4.12 -11.96
C CYS A 75 6.60 -4.13 -10.56
N ALA A 76 7.29 -3.60 -9.55
CA ALA A 76 6.76 -3.52 -8.19
C ALA A 76 5.50 -2.64 -8.13
N LYS A 77 5.52 -1.45 -8.75
CA LYS A 77 4.34 -0.58 -8.82
C LYS A 77 3.15 -1.28 -9.47
N GLU A 78 3.37 -1.89 -10.63
CA GLU A 78 2.32 -2.57 -11.36
C GLU A 78 1.71 -3.71 -10.56
N TYR A 79 2.53 -4.48 -9.83
CA TYR A 79 2.04 -5.54 -8.96
C TYR A 79 1.04 -4.99 -7.93
N PHE A 80 1.42 -3.97 -7.16
CA PHE A 80 0.55 -3.44 -6.10
C PHE A 80 -0.63 -2.61 -6.60
N VAL A 81 -0.56 -2.06 -7.81
CA VAL A 81 -1.71 -1.38 -8.45
C VAL A 81 -2.74 -2.39 -8.97
N LYS A 82 -2.27 -3.55 -9.47
CA LYS A 82 -3.15 -4.61 -9.99
C LYS A 82 -3.78 -5.44 -8.88
N GLU A 83 -3.05 -5.70 -7.80
CA GLU A 83 -3.53 -6.50 -6.68
C GLU A 83 -4.42 -5.69 -5.73
N GLY A 84 -5.53 -6.29 -5.28
CA GLY A 84 -6.37 -5.69 -4.25
C GLY A 84 -5.69 -5.68 -2.88
N ALA A 85 -5.93 -4.67 -2.04
CA ALA A 85 -5.32 -4.55 -0.71
C ALA A 85 -5.48 -5.82 0.15
N GLY A 86 -6.67 -6.44 0.13
CA GLY A 86 -6.94 -7.69 0.85
C GLY A 86 -6.22 -8.92 0.27
N THR A 87 -5.84 -8.89 -1.02
CA THR A 87 -5.00 -9.93 -1.64
C THR A 87 -3.53 -9.74 -1.26
N ILE A 88 -3.08 -8.48 -1.20
CA ILE A 88 -1.73 -8.10 -0.81
C ILE A 88 -1.49 -8.50 0.66
N MET A 89 -2.44 -8.20 1.54
CA MET A 89 -2.35 -8.54 2.94
C MET A 89 -3.75 -8.84 3.49
N PRO A 90 -4.05 -10.08 3.87
CA PRO A 90 -5.37 -10.44 4.38
C PRO A 90 -5.79 -9.54 5.54
N GLY A 91 -7.05 -9.12 5.61
CA GLY A 91 -7.59 -8.30 6.71
C GLY A 91 -7.30 -6.80 6.63
N VAL A 92 -6.47 -6.33 5.70
CA VAL A 92 -6.24 -4.89 5.50
C VAL A 92 -7.25 -4.28 4.53
N SER A 93 -7.58 -3.01 4.73
CA SER A 93 -8.44 -2.21 3.84
C SER A 93 -7.63 -1.41 2.83
N ALA A 94 -6.39 -1.04 3.16
CA ALA A 94 -5.50 -0.28 2.29
C ALA A 94 -4.02 -0.59 2.56
N VAL A 95 -3.16 -0.25 1.60
CA VAL A 95 -1.71 -0.43 1.70
C VAL A 95 -0.95 0.81 1.24
N ILE A 96 0.19 1.06 1.88
CA ILE A 96 1.23 1.98 1.41
C ILE A 96 2.46 1.15 1.09
N VAL A 97 3.03 1.34 -0.08
CA VAL A 97 4.25 0.66 -0.51
C VAL A 97 5.34 1.68 -0.75
N SER A 98 6.49 1.48 -0.10
CA SER A 98 7.54 2.49 -0.04
C SER A 98 8.93 1.89 0.11
N ARG A 99 9.93 2.77 0.07
CA ARG A 99 11.32 2.48 0.47
C ARG A 99 11.90 1.29 -0.30
N PRO A 100 12.03 1.40 -1.62
CA PRO A 100 12.66 0.35 -2.40
C PRO A 100 14.12 0.17 -1.99
N VAL A 101 14.54 -1.08 -1.91
CA VAL A 101 15.91 -1.50 -1.60
C VAL A 101 16.35 -2.46 -2.69
N LEU A 102 17.30 -2.05 -3.50
CA LEU A 102 17.99 -2.95 -4.42
C LEU A 102 19.13 -3.64 -3.66
N PHE A 103 19.16 -4.96 -3.70
CA PHE A 103 20.18 -5.74 -3.03
C PHE A 103 20.80 -6.76 -3.97
N ARG A 104 22.05 -7.14 -3.68
CA ARG A 104 22.70 -8.33 -4.24
C ARG A 104 22.87 -9.35 -3.12
N ASP A 105 22.37 -10.57 -3.34
CA ASP A 105 22.53 -11.66 -2.38
C ASP A 105 23.94 -12.27 -2.42
N GLU A 106 24.21 -13.22 -1.51
CA GLU A 106 25.51 -13.90 -1.42
C GLU A 106 25.86 -14.73 -2.66
N SER A 107 24.84 -15.12 -3.45
CA SER A 107 25.02 -15.85 -4.71
C SER A 107 25.24 -14.91 -5.90
N GLY A 108 25.22 -13.60 -5.68
CA GLY A 108 25.38 -12.58 -6.72
C GLY A 108 24.09 -12.19 -7.43
N ASN A 109 22.93 -12.73 -7.02
CA ASN A 109 21.66 -12.39 -7.64
C ASN A 109 21.15 -11.04 -7.16
N ALA A 110 20.62 -10.25 -8.08
CA ALA A 110 19.97 -8.98 -7.76
C ALA A 110 18.49 -9.19 -7.40
N GLY A 111 18.05 -8.50 -6.35
CA GLY A 111 16.67 -8.45 -5.93
C GLY A 111 16.24 -7.03 -5.55
N LEU A 112 14.94 -6.80 -5.56
CA LEU A 112 14.32 -5.55 -5.13
C LEU A 112 13.38 -5.86 -3.97
N MET A 113 13.53 -5.18 -2.85
CA MET A 113 12.64 -5.30 -1.70
C MET A 113 11.91 -3.98 -1.48
N VAL A 114 10.64 -4.03 -1.09
CA VAL A 114 9.86 -2.85 -0.72
C VAL A 114 9.20 -3.07 0.63
N THR A 115 8.99 -1.97 1.36
CA THR A 115 8.23 -1.99 2.61
C THR A 115 6.75 -1.83 2.28
N VAL A 116 5.91 -2.75 2.77
CA VAL A 116 4.46 -2.72 2.64
C VAL A 116 3.85 -2.45 4.01
N THR A 117 3.19 -1.31 4.16
CA THR A 117 2.42 -0.97 5.36
C THR A 117 0.94 -1.19 5.08
N GLY A 118 0.35 -2.20 5.71
CA GLY A 118 -1.07 -2.48 5.62
C GLY A 118 -1.86 -1.75 6.70
N PHE A 119 -3.04 -1.24 6.36
CA PHE A 119 -3.94 -0.54 7.27
C PHE A 119 -5.29 -1.24 7.32
N GLY A 120 -5.77 -1.51 8.52
CA GLY A 120 -7.07 -2.14 8.73
C GLY A 120 -7.88 -1.47 9.84
N LYS A 121 -9.12 -1.93 9.97
CA LYS A 121 -10.10 -1.45 10.96
C LYS A 121 -10.79 -2.66 11.60
N GLY A 122 -11.33 -2.48 12.80
CA GLY A 122 -11.87 -3.60 13.58
C GLY A 122 -10.78 -4.54 14.09
N GLU A 123 -11.10 -5.81 14.33
CA GLU A 123 -10.14 -6.78 14.84
C GLU A 123 -9.09 -7.16 13.77
N PRO A 124 -7.79 -7.17 14.10
CA PRO A 124 -6.72 -7.55 13.17
C PRO A 124 -6.68 -9.07 12.96
N GLU A 125 -7.67 -9.59 12.24
CA GLU A 125 -7.71 -10.99 11.86
C GLU A 125 -6.52 -11.35 10.95
N ASN A 126 -5.99 -12.55 11.12
CA ASN A 126 -4.98 -13.16 10.24
C ASN A 126 -3.61 -12.45 10.15
N GLN A 127 -3.29 -11.52 11.06
CA GLN A 127 -1.95 -10.88 11.15
C GLN A 127 -0.92 -11.75 11.91
N LYS A 128 -0.91 -13.06 11.70
CA LYS A 128 0.02 -13.96 12.43
C LYS A 128 1.47 -13.66 12.04
N GLY A 129 2.30 -13.34 13.03
CA GLY A 129 3.73 -13.04 12.84
C GLY A 129 4.05 -11.56 12.64
N LEU A 130 3.06 -10.70 12.38
CA LEU A 130 3.26 -9.27 12.19
C LEU A 130 2.87 -8.49 13.45
N GLN A 131 3.69 -7.50 13.82
CA GLN A 131 3.39 -6.61 14.93
C GLN A 131 2.30 -5.61 14.54
N VAL A 132 1.15 -5.69 15.21
CA VAL A 132 0.03 -4.76 15.04
C VAL A 132 0.26 -3.50 15.87
N GLU A 133 0.22 -2.34 15.23
CA GLU A 133 0.25 -1.02 15.86
C GLU A 133 -1.09 -0.32 15.71
N TRP A 134 -1.76 -0.03 16.82
CA TRP A 134 -3.00 0.75 16.83
C TRP A 134 -2.71 2.24 16.65
N MET A 135 -3.49 2.89 15.79
CA MET A 135 -3.30 4.29 15.38
C MET A 135 -4.46 5.17 15.84
N GLY A 136 -4.16 6.46 16.05
CA GLY A 136 -5.15 7.46 16.47
C GLY A 136 -5.46 7.41 17.97
N LYS A 137 -6.00 8.52 18.50
CA LYS A 137 -6.39 8.62 19.92
C LYS A 137 -7.54 7.68 20.27
N ASP A 138 -8.38 7.37 19.29
CA ASP A 138 -9.57 6.53 19.38
C ASP A 138 -9.30 5.05 19.02
N ARG A 139 -8.09 4.71 18.56
CA ARG A 139 -7.67 3.36 18.18
C ARG A 139 -8.64 2.69 17.20
N ARG A 140 -9.26 3.47 16.29
CA ARG A 140 -10.21 2.94 15.29
C ARG A 140 -9.53 2.31 14.07
N MET A 141 -8.22 2.48 13.93
CA MET A 141 -7.40 1.92 12.86
C MET A 141 -6.18 1.25 13.46
N TRP A 142 -5.68 0.24 12.77
CA TRP A 142 -4.39 -0.37 13.06
C TRP A 142 -3.56 -0.47 11.78
N LYS A 143 -2.25 -0.54 11.94
CA LYS A 143 -1.32 -0.84 10.85
C LYS A 143 -0.42 -2.01 11.21
N VAL A 144 0.11 -2.64 10.18
CA VAL A 144 1.16 -3.66 10.23
C VAL A 144 2.18 -3.37 9.14
N ILE A 145 3.42 -3.81 9.34
CA ILE A 145 4.49 -3.64 8.36
C ILE A 145 4.99 -5.02 7.96
N ASN A 146 5.12 -5.24 6.66
CA ASN A 146 5.74 -6.42 6.06
C ASN A 146 6.66 -5.98 4.90
N PHE A 147 7.39 -6.92 4.32
CA PHE A 147 8.25 -6.69 3.17
C PHE A 147 7.90 -7.65 2.04
N ALA A 148 7.86 -7.11 0.83
CA ALA A 148 7.73 -7.87 -0.39
C ALA A 148 9.07 -7.83 -1.13
N TYR A 149 9.50 -8.97 -1.67
CA TYR A 149 10.67 -9.03 -2.53
C TYR A 149 10.30 -9.43 -3.95
N PHE A 150 11.05 -8.88 -4.89
CA PHE A 150 10.96 -9.10 -6.32
C PHE A 150 12.32 -9.61 -6.78
N ASN A 151 12.30 -10.66 -7.61
CA ASN A 151 13.51 -11.27 -8.15
C ASN A 151 13.40 -11.41 -9.67
N ARG A 152 14.45 -11.96 -10.28
CA ARG A 152 14.50 -12.24 -11.70
C ARG A 152 14.11 -13.70 -11.94
N ASN A 153 13.26 -13.93 -12.93
CA ASN A 153 13.07 -15.28 -13.46
C ASN A 153 14.21 -15.67 -14.42
N GLU A 154 14.14 -16.90 -14.92
CA GLU A 154 15.11 -17.46 -15.89
C GLU A 154 15.22 -16.67 -17.20
N PHE A 155 14.20 -15.87 -17.54
CA PHE A 155 14.19 -14.99 -18.71
C PHE A 155 14.70 -13.58 -18.42
N TYR A 156 15.30 -13.36 -17.26
CA TYR A 156 15.71 -12.03 -16.82
C TYR A 156 14.52 -11.06 -16.91
N LYS A 157 13.38 -11.41 -16.30
CA LYS A 157 12.27 -10.48 -16.07
C LYS A 157 12.01 -10.38 -14.58
N TRP A 158 11.68 -9.16 -14.13
CA TRP A 158 11.25 -8.94 -12.77
C TRP A 158 9.92 -9.63 -12.52
N GLN A 159 9.81 -10.28 -11.36
CA GLN A 159 8.58 -10.90 -10.89
C GLN A 159 8.47 -10.78 -9.38
N PHE A 160 7.24 -10.89 -8.87
CA PHE A 160 7.00 -11.02 -7.44
C PHE A 160 7.63 -12.33 -6.95
N GLY A 161 8.54 -12.21 -5.99
CA GLY A 161 9.28 -13.34 -5.43
C GLY A 161 8.62 -13.90 -4.17
N GLY A 162 7.98 -13.05 -3.36
CA GLY A 162 7.31 -13.48 -2.14
C GLY A 162 7.29 -12.44 -1.03
N TRP A 163 6.81 -12.89 0.13
CA TRP A 163 6.72 -12.13 1.38
C TRP A 163 7.81 -12.55 2.37
N VAL A 164 8.26 -11.61 3.21
CA VAL A 164 9.24 -11.85 4.28
C VAL A 164 8.53 -11.76 5.63
N TYR A 165 7.85 -12.84 6.02
CA TYR A 165 7.17 -12.94 7.33
C TYR A 165 8.15 -13.10 8.49
#